data_AF-A0A8T3R355-F1
#
_entry.id   AF-A0A8T3R355-F1
#
_cell.length_a   1.000
_cell.length_b   1.000
_cell.length_c   1.000
_cell.angle_alpha   90.00
_cell.angle_beta   90.00
_cell.angle_gamma   90.00
#
_symmetry.space_group_name_H-M   'P 1'
#
loop_
_entity.id
_entity.type
_entity.pdbx_description
1 polymer ?
#
loop_
_entity_poly.entity_id
_entity_poly.type
_entity_poly.pdbx_seq_one_letter_code
_entity_poly.pdbx_strand_id
1 'polypeptide(L)'
;MATIAATPEVFVRKSSGLVRVMSPSSAFIYNVLTMGLIFPWTYLWAPGALPGGQIVWGILLAVVLEIPIALAYVWLSTALPRSGGDYVFQSRVLGGGIAFTLVMSGFVIWILQWVALSGWLISYLGFAALFLGLGATLGSTMFLDWAGWFASDGIVVVSIINAFVALVILTSGFKNYV
;
A
#
# COMPACT_ATOMS: atom_id res chain seq x y z
N MET A 1 33.77 -52.16 11.85
CA MET A 1 33.02 -51.50 10.75
C MET A 1 32.17 -50.40 11.37
N ALA A 2 32.52 -49.13 11.16
CA ALA A 2 31.76 -48.00 11.69
C ALA A 2 30.70 -47.59 10.66
N THR A 3 29.44 -47.63 11.05
CA THR A 3 28.28 -47.19 10.26
C THR A 3 28.28 -45.66 10.18
N ILE A 4 28.47 -45.12 8.98
CA ILE A 4 28.33 -43.68 8.71
C ILE A 4 26.85 -43.36 8.73
N ALA A 5 26.39 -42.59 9.71
CA ALA A 5 25.03 -42.05 9.75
C ALA A 5 24.88 -41.04 8.61
N ALA A 6 23.93 -41.29 7.70
CA ALA A 6 23.60 -40.37 6.63
C ALA A 6 23.04 -39.07 7.22
N THR A 7 23.78 -37.98 7.05
CA THR A 7 23.32 -36.63 7.40
C THR A 7 22.03 -36.35 6.61
N PRO A 8 20.94 -35.89 7.24
CA PRO A 8 19.72 -35.58 6.50
C PRO A 8 20.00 -34.43 5.53
N GLU A 9 20.05 -34.76 4.23
CA GLU A 9 20.04 -33.74 3.19
C GLU A 9 18.70 -33.02 3.27
N VAL A 10 18.73 -31.78 3.74
CA VAL A 10 17.60 -30.85 3.62
C VAL A 10 17.32 -30.74 2.12
N PHE A 11 16.19 -31.26 1.67
CA PHE A 11 15.74 -31.14 0.28
C PHE A 11 15.57 -29.66 -0.07
N VAL A 12 16.65 -29.03 -0.53
CA VAL A 12 16.59 -27.68 -1.07
C VAL A 12 15.93 -27.82 -2.43
N ARG A 13 14.62 -27.51 -2.50
CA ARG A 13 13.92 -27.33 -3.78
C ARG A 13 14.76 -26.36 -4.61
N LYS A 14 15.25 -26.80 -5.78
CA LYS A 14 15.88 -25.90 -6.75
C LYS A 14 14.91 -24.75 -7.00
N SER A 15 15.27 -23.54 -6.56
CA SER A 15 14.55 -22.34 -6.97
C SER A 15 14.63 -22.32 -8.49
N SER A 16 13.50 -22.45 -9.18
CA SER A 16 13.43 -22.34 -10.64
C SER A 16 14.22 -21.11 -11.02
N GLY A 17 15.33 -21.26 -11.76
CA GLY A 17 16.35 -20.23 -12.04
C GLY A 17 15.86 -19.04 -12.88
N LEU A 18 14.55 -18.82 -12.91
CA LEU A 18 13.90 -17.67 -13.51
C LEU A 18 13.81 -16.54 -12.47
N VAL A 19 14.94 -16.09 -11.94
CA VAL A 19 14.99 -14.84 -11.19
C VAL A 19 15.00 -13.72 -12.21
N ARG A 20 13.82 -13.26 -12.63
CA ARG A 20 13.71 -12.06 -13.47
C ARG A 20 14.07 -10.88 -12.57
N VAL A 21 15.33 -10.46 -12.62
CA VAL A 21 15.80 -9.28 -11.88
C VAL A 21 15.11 -8.05 -12.47
N MET A 22 14.29 -7.38 -11.68
CA MET A 22 13.70 -6.10 -12.05
C MET A 22 14.85 -5.09 -12.26
N SER A 23 14.89 -4.43 -13.42
CA SER A 23 15.90 -3.41 -13.66
C SER A 23 15.71 -2.22 -12.70
N PRO A 24 16.76 -1.45 -12.37
CA PRO A 24 16.62 -0.27 -11.50
C PRO A 24 15.62 0.75 -12.04
N SER A 25 15.55 0.94 -13.35
CA SER A 25 14.57 1.84 -13.98
C SER A 25 13.14 1.32 -13.86
N SER A 26 12.91 0.02 -14.08
CA SER A 26 11.60 -0.58 -13.84
C SER A 26 11.19 -0.49 -12.37
N ALA A 27 12.12 -0.73 -11.44
CA ALA A 27 11.87 -0.59 -10.01
C ALA A 27 11.51 0.85 -9.63
N PHE A 28 12.22 1.84 -10.17
CA PHE A 28 11.91 3.26 -9.97
C PHE A 28 10.50 3.60 -10.48
N ILE A 29 10.18 3.24 -11.73
CA ILE A 29 8.86 3.47 -12.33
C ILE A 29 7.76 2.80 -11.51
N TYR A 30 7.98 1.57 -11.07
CA TYR A 30 7.04 0.85 -10.21
C TYR A 30 6.78 1.59 -8.90
N ASN A 31 7.82 2.04 -8.20
CA ASN A 31 7.67 2.79 -6.94
C ASN A 31 6.87 4.09 -7.14
N VAL A 32 7.15 4.84 -8.22
CA VAL A 32 6.40 6.04 -8.58
C VAL A 32 4.93 5.72 -8.88
N LEU A 33 4.64 4.65 -9.61
CA LEU A 33 3.27 4.22 -9.91
C LEU A 33 2.50 3.80 -8.65
N THR A 34 3.13 3.05 -7.74
CA THR A 34 2.47 2.58 -6.52
C THR A 34 2.15 3.70 -5.55
N MET A 35 2.96 4.76 -5.49
CA MET A 35 2.77 5.90 -4.57
C MET A 35 2.13 7.13 -5.22
N GLY A 36 2.10 7.19 -6.56
CA GLY A 36 1.78 8.40 -7.31
C GLY A 36 0.37 8.93 -7.11
N LEU A 37 -0.61 8.08 -6.79
CA LEU A 37 -1.99 8.51 -6.55
C LEU A 37 -2.15 9.30 -5.25
N ILE A 38 -1.30 9.07 -4.25
CA ILE A 38 -1.38 9.71 -2.93
C ILE A 38 -0.66 11.07 -2.92
N PHE A 39 0.25 11.33 -3.87
CA PHE A 39 1.02 12.58 -3.89
C PHE A 39 0.14 13.85 -4.00
N PRO A 40 -0.92 13.89 -4.84
CA PRO A 40 -1.85 15.02 -4.88
C PRO A 40 -2.68 15.19 -3.61
N TRP A 41 -2.92 14.11 -2.84
CA TRP A 41 -3.70 14.17 -1.60
C TRP A 41 -3.06 15.07 -0.55
N THR A 42 -1.73 15.09 -0.45
CA THR A 42 -1.00 15.97 0.46
C THR A 42 -1.36 17.44 0.23
N TYR A 43 -1.57 17.86 -1.01
CA TYR A 43 -1.96 19.24 -1.33
C TYR A 43 -3.42 19.55 -1.03
N LEU A 44 -4.30 18.55 -1.04
CA LEU A 44 -5.72 18.70 -0.71
C LEU A 44 -5.95 18.70 0.81
N TRP A 45 -5.26 17.80 1.52
CA TRP A 45 -5.50 17.56 2.94
C TRP A 45 -4.66 18.46 3.86
N ALA A 46 -3.40 18.71 3.52
CA ALA A 46 -2.49 19.46 4.41
C ALA A 46 -2.96 20.89 4.74
N PRO A 47 -3.54 21.70 3.82
CA PRO A 47 -4.04 23.03 4.16
C PRO A 47 -5.16 23.00 5.20
N GLY A 48 -6.02 21.98 5.16
CA GLY A 48 -7.12 21.83 6.10
C GLY A 48 -6.67 21.30 7.46
N ALA A 49 -5.74 20.34 7.47
CA ALA A 49 -5.24 19.73 8.71
C ALA A 49 -4.22 20.61 9.45
N LEU A 50 -3.42 21.39 8.71
CA LEU A 50 -2.35 22.24 9.25
C LEU A 50 -2.46 23.66 8.70
N PRO A 51 -3.45 24.46 9.16
CA PRO A 51 -3.62 25.83 8.71
C PRO A 51 -2.35 26.66 8.94
N GLY A 52 -1.87 27.35 7.90
CA GLY A 52 -0.65 28.16 7.95
C GLY A 52 0.66 27.38 7.76
N GLY A 53 0.60 26.05 7.59
CA GLY A 53 1.77 25.22 7.29
C GLY A 53 2.32 25.46 5.88
N GLN A 54 3.65 25.57 5.75
CA GLN A 54 4.30 25.65 4.44
C GLN A 54 4.58 24.23 3.91
N ILE A 55 3.71 23.76 3.00
CA ILE A 55 3.77 22.40 2.43
C ILE A 55 5.13 22.10 1.80
N VAL A 56 5.74 23.07 1.12
CA VAL A 56 7.04 22.90 0.46
C VAL A 56 8.11 22.48 1.48
N TRP A 57 8.21 23.16 2.61
CA TRP A 57 9.16 22.80 3.66
C TRP A 57 8.83 21.46 4.32
N GLY A 58 7.55 21.15 4.50
CA GLY A 58 7.12 19.83 4.98
C GLY A 58 7.59 18.70 4.07
N ILE A 59 7.44 18.86 2.76
CA ILE A 59 7.91 17.88 1.77
C ILE A 59 9.43 17.76 1.80
N LEU A 60 10.17 18.88 1.80
CA LEU A 60 11.63 18.85 1.83
C LEU A 60 12.17 18.16 3.09
N LEU A 61 11.57 18.43 4.26
CA LEU A 61 11.93 17.75 5.50
C LEU A 61 11.61 16.25 5.46
N ALA A 62 10.45 15.88 4.90
CA ALA A 62 10.08 14.47 4.74
C ALA A 62 11.08 13.72 3.85
N VAL A 63 11.51 14.31 2.74
CA VAL A 63 12.55 13.73 1.86
C VAL A 63 13.86 13.52 2.63
N VAL A 64 14.31 14.52 3.39
CA VAL A 64 15.56 14.40 4.16
C VAL A 64 15.48 13.30 5.21
N LEU A 65 14.34 13.17 5.90
CA LEU A 65 14.13 12.13 6.92
C LEU A 65 13.93 10.73 6.32
N GLU A 66 13.53 10.63 5.05
CA GLU A 66 13.34 9.37 4.34
C GLU A 66 14.66 8.78 3.83
N ILE A 67 15.65 9.61 3.49
CA ILE A 67 16.99 9.16 3.04
C ILE A 67 17.62 8.09 3.96
N PRO A 68 17.74 8.26 5.29
CA PRO A 68 18.35 7.24 6.14
C PRO A 68 17.56 5.92 6.13
N ILE A 69 16.24 6.00 6.00
CA ILE A 69 15.36 4.81 5.90
C ILE A 69 15.64 4.10 4.57
N ALA A 70 15.64 4.83 3.45
CA ALA A 70 15.95 4.27 2.15
C ALA A 70 17.33 3.58 2.11
N LEU A 71 18.36 4.20 2.70
CA LEU A 71 19.70 3.61 2.80
C LEU A 71 19.69 2.32 3.63
N ALA A 72 18.97 2.28 4.75
CA ALA A 72 18.83 1.07 5.55
C ALA A 72 18.18 -0.08 4.74
N TYR A 73 17.16 0.21 3.93
CA TYR A 73 16.53 -0.79 3.05
C TYR A 73 17.45 -1.26 1.93
N VAL A 74 18.29 -0.38 1.37
CA VAL A 74 19.31 -0.77 0.38
C VAL A 74 20.34 -1.72 1.03
N TRP A 75 20.83 -1.41 2.23
CA TRP A 75 21.77 -2.29 2.94
C TRP A 75 21.16 -3.63 3.35
N LEU A 76 19.91 -3.64 3.82
CA LEU A 76 19.21 -4.88 4.18
C LEU A 76 18.92 -5.76 2.95
N SER A 77 18.47 -5.17 1.85
CA SER A 77 18.16 -5.92 0.62
C SER A 77 19.42 -6.50 -0.05
N THR A 78 20.55 -5.78 0.02
CA THR A 78 21.84 -6.28 -0.47
C THR A 78 22.45 -7.35 0.42
N ALA A 79 22.33 -7.22 1.74
CA ALA A 79 22.82 -8.22 2.69
C ALA A 79 21.95 -9.50 2.72
N LEU A 80 20.65 -9.37 2.44
CA LEU A 80 19.68 -10.46 2.45
C LEU A 80 18.95 -10.55 1.10
N PRO A 81 19.59 -11.07 0.03
CA PRO A 81 19.05 -11.13 -1.33
C PRO A 81 18.00 -12.24 -1.47
N ARG A 82 16.91 -12.09 -0.72
CA ARG A 82 15.80 -13.04 -0.65
C ARG A 82 14.53 -12.31 -1.04
N SER A 83 13.63 -12.99 -1.73
CA SER A 83 12.26 -12.49 -1.87
C SER A 83 11.61 -12.45 -0.49
N GLY A 84 11.53 -11.27 0.11
CA GLY A 84 11.01 -11.08 1.45
C GLY A 84 10.93 -9.59 1.80
N GLY A 85 9.82 -9.17 2.40
CA GLY A 85 9.66 -7.81 2.91
C GLY A 85 10.15 -7.68 4.35
N ASP A 86 9.61 -6.69 5.06
CA ASP A 86 10.02 -6.29 6.41
C ASP A 86 10.15 -7.45 7.40
N TYR A 87 9.22 -8.41 7.37
CA TYR A 87 9.26 -9.56 8.28
C TYR A 87 10.53 -10.39 8.10
N VAL A 88 11.00 -10.58 6.87
CA VAL A 88 12.22 -11.37 6.60
C VAL A 88 13.46 -10.63 7.10
N PHE A 89 13.51 -9.31 6.95
CA PHE A 89 14.62 -8.51 7.47
C PHE A 89 14.62 -8.49 9.00
N GLN A 90 13.48 -8.19 9.61
CA GLN A 90 13.35 -8.05 11.07
C GLN A 90 13.52 -9.40 11.79
N SER A 91 12.95 -10.49 11.27
CA SER A 91 13.03 -11.81 11.92
C SER A 91 14.45 -12.36 12.00
N ARG A 92 15.34 -11.92 11.12
CA ARG A 92 16.75 -12.32 11.12
C ARG A 92 17.60 -11.59 12.15
N VAL A 93 17.16 -10.41 12.58
CA VAL A 93 17.87 -9.59 13.57
C VAL A 93 17.26 -9.76 14.96
N LEU A 94 15.93 -9.77 15.06
CA LEU A 94 15.18 -9.71 16.32
C LEU A 94 14.51 -11.04 16.71
N GLY A 95 14.55 -12.05 15.83
CA GLY A 95 13.79 -13.29 15.98
C GLY A 95 12.35 -13.19 15.48
N GLY A 96 11.74 -14.34 15.21
CA GLY A 96 10.43 -14.43 14.55
C GLY A 96 9.28 -13.80 15.34
N GLY A 97 9.22 -14.00 16.65
CA GLY A 97 8.11 -13.52 17.48
C GLY A 97 8.03 -11.98 17.54
N ILE A 98 9.16 -11.32 17.79
CA ILE A 98 9.22 -9.86 17.87
C ILE A 98 8.97 -9.25 16.48
N ALA A 99 9.62 -9.79 15.45
CA ALA A 99 9.41 -9.33 14.08
C ALA A 99 7.97 -9.48 13.61
N PHE A 100 7.29 -10.56 14.01
CA PHE A 100 5.87 -10.75 13.69
C PHE A 100 5.02 -9.65 14.33
N THR A 101 5.21 -9.38 15.62
CA THR A 101 4.46 -8.34 16.32
C THR A 101 4.70 -6.97 15.69
N LEU A 102 5.95 -6.63 15.35
CA LEU A 102 6.30 -5.35 14.74
C LEU A 102 5.69 -5.19 13.34
N VAL A 103 5.75 -6.23 12.50
CA VAL A 103 5.16 -6.16 11.15
C VAL A 103 3.63 -6.17 11.21
N MET A 104 3.03 -6.96 12.11
CA MET A 104 1.59 -6.98 12.27
C MET A 104 1.05 -5.62 12.73
N SER A 105 1.65 -5.02 13.75
CA SER A 105 1.19 -3.73 14.26
C SER A 105 1.60 -2.56 13.35
N GLY A 106 2.87 -2.51 12.95
CA GLY A 106 3.45 -1.37 12.25
C GLY A 106 3.15 -1.32 10.75
N PHE A 107 2.84 -2.46 10.12
CA PHE A 107 2.58 -2.51 8.69
C PHE A 107 1.18 -3.06 8.37
N VAL A 108 0.83 -4.25 8.85
CA VAL A 108 -0.42 -4.92 8.44
C VAL A 108 -1.66 -4.20 8.97
N ILE A 109 -1.72 -3.87 10.26
CA ILE A 109 -2.85 -3.10 10.80
C ILE A 109 -2.88 -1.69 10.19
N TRP A 110 -1.71 -1.08 10.03
CA TRP A 110 -1.59 0.24 9.40
C TRP A 110 -2.11 0.25 7.95
N ILE A 111 -1.93 -0.84 7.18
CA ILE A 111 -2.40 -0.89 5.78
C ILE A 111 -3.93 -0.83 5.67
N LEU A 112 -4.65 -1.30 6.70
CA LEU A 112 -6.12 -1.32 6.70
C LEU A 112 -6.71 0.09 6.61
N GLN A 113 -6.03 1.09 7.16
CA GLN A 113 -6.48 2.47 7.04
C GLN A 113 -6.44 2.96 5.59
N TRP A 114 -5.47 2.49 4.79
CA TRP A 114 -5.33 2.89 3.38
C TRP A 114 -6.42 2.26 2.53
N VAL A 115 -6.87 1.05 2.90
CA VAL A 115 -8.07 0.42 2.33
C VAL A 115 -9.32 1.27 2.62
N ALA A 116 -9.48 1.73 3.87
CA ALA A 116 -10.58 2.60 4.25
C ALA A 116 -10.52 3.98 3.53
N LEU A 117 -9.34 4.59 3.47
CA LEU A 117 -9.11 5.86 2.76
C LEU A 117 -9.45 5.73 1.27
N SER A 118 -9.06 4.63 0.63
CA SER A 118 -9.41 4.36 -0.77
C SER A 118 -10.92 4.35 -1.00
N GLY A 119 -11.68 3.69 -0.11
CA GLY A 119 -13.15 3.70 -0.16
C GLY A 119 -13.75 5.10 0.03
N TRP A 120 -13.20 5.87 0.97
CA TRP A 120 -13.58 7.26 1.20
C TRP A 120 -13.32 8.15 -0.03
N LEU A 121 -12.14 8.04 -0.65
CA LEU A 121 -11.78 8.80 -1.85
C LEU A 121 -12.75 8.53 -3.00
N ILE A 122 -13.11 7.27 -3.23
CA ILE A 122 -14.07 6.89 -4.27
C ILE A 122 -15.47 7.44 -3.96
N SER A 123 -15.94 7.35 -2.72
CA SER A 123 -17.27 7.82 -2.35
C SER A 123 -17.36 9.35 -2.40
N TYR A 124 -16.45 10.05 -1.72
CA TYR A 124 -16.52 11.48 -1.52
C TYR A 124 -15.98 12.28 -2.72
N LEU A 125 -14.79 11.95 -3.22
CA LEU A 125 -14.20 12.66 -4.36
C LEU A 125 -14.64 12.11 -5.71
N GLY A 126 -15.11 10.86 -5.77
CA GLY A 126 -15.66 10.25 -6.98
C GLY A 126 -17.16 10.49 -7.11
N PHE A 127 -17.96 9.68 -6.40
CA PHE A 127 -19.42 9.66 -6.59
C PHE A 127 -20.11 10.93 -6.09
N ALA A 128 -19.81 11.41 -4.89
CA ALA A 128 -20.46 12.60 -4.35
C ALA A 128 -20.15 13.84 -5.21
N ALA A 129 -18.89 14.03 -5.61
CA ALA A 129 -18.50 15.12 -6.51
C ALA A 129 -19.19 15.04 -7.88
N LEU A 130 -19.30 13.83 -8.46
CA LEU A 130 -20.00 13.59 -9.72
C LEU A 130 -21.49 13.97 -9.62
N PHE A 131 -22.20 13.45 -8.61
CA PHE A 131 -23.62 13.69 -8.45
C PHE A 131 -23.92 15.14 -8.06
N LEU A 132 -23.02 15.79 -7.32
CA LEU A 132 -23.13 17.22 -7.00
C LEU A 132 -23.04 18.07 -8.28
N GLY A 133 -22.08 17.75 -9.18
CA GLY A 133 -21.95 18.43 -10.47
C GLY A 133 -23.14 18.19 -11.40
N LEU A 134 -23.65 16.96 -11.46
CA LEU A 134 -24.85 16.62 -12.24
C LEU A 134 -26.12 17.28 -11.68
N GLY A 135 -26.28 17.31 -10.36
CA GLY A 135 -27.42 17.97 -9.70
C GLY A 135 -27.42 19.48 -9.92
N ALA A 136 -26.26 20.12 -9.83
CA ALA A 136 -26.11 21.55 -10.08
C ALA A 136 -26.36 21.93 -11.56
N THR A 137 -25.95 21.09 -12.52
CA THR A 137 -26.11 21.38 -13.96
C THR A 137 -27.49 21.04 -14.50
N LEU A 138 -28.10 19.94 -14.03
CA LEU A 138 -29.42 19.48 -14.47
C LEU A 138 -30.57 20.04 -13.63
N GLY A 139 -30.27 20.74 -12.53
CA GLY A 139 -31.27 21.26 -11.59
C GLY A 139 -32.10 20.18 -10.90
N SER A 140 -31.59 18.94 -10.84
CA SER A 140 -32.31 17.79 -10.29
C SER A 140 -31.97 17.61 -8.81
N THR A 141 -32.99 17.70 -7.97
CA THR A 141 -32.88 17.45 -6.52
C THR A 141 -32.47 16.02 -6.21
N MET A 142 -32.86 15.05 -7.05
CA MET A 142 -32.47 13.65 -6.89
C MET A 142 -30.96 13.45 -6.89
N PHE A 143 -30.25 14.12 -7.81
CA PHE A 143 -28.78 14.01 -7.87
C PHE A 143 -28.10 14.74 -6.71
N LEU A 144 -28.70 15.81 -6.19
CA LEU A 144 -28.21 16.48 -4.99
C LEU A 144 -28.39 15.62 -3.73
N ASP A 145 -29.51 14.92 -3.60
CA ASP A 145 -29.76 13.98 -2.50
C ASP A 145 -28.76 12.81 -2.55
N TRP A 146 -28.50 12.28 -3.73
CA TRP A 146 -27.48 11.24 -3.93
C TRP A 146 -26.08 11.75 -3.57
N ALA A 147 -25.73 12.96 -3.99
CA ALA A 147 -24.45 13.57 -3.61
C ALA A 147 -24.31 13.68 -2.09
N GLY A 148 -25.36 14.11 -1.39
CA GLY A 148 -25.40 14.17 0.07
C GLY A 148 -25.21 12.80 0.71
N TRP A 149 -25.86 11.76 0.20
CA TRP A 149 -25.71 10.39 0.71
C TRP A 149 -24.29 9.83 0.52
N PHE A 150 -23.68 10.01 -0.66
CA PHE A 150 -22.31 9.57 -0.93
C PHE A 150 -21.26 10.38 -0.14
N ALA A 151 -21.61 11.56 0.35
CA ALA A 151 -20.76 12.38 1.21
C ALA A 151 -20.88 12.02 2.72
N SER A 152 -21.89 11.24 3.12
CA SER A 152 -22.13 10.81 4.50
C SER A 152 -22.17 9.28 4.63
N ASP A 153 -23.34 8.69 4.80
CA ASP A 153 -23.54 7.28 5.13
C ASP A 153 -23.10 6.34 3.99
N GLY A 154 -23.17 6.81 2.75
CA GLY A 154 -22.75 6.07 1.57
C GLY A 154 -21.26 5.71 1.58
N ILE A 155 -20.43 6.46 2.31
CA ILE A 155 -18.99 6.19 2.44
C ILE A 155 -18.74 4.78 2.98
N VAL A 156 -19.50 4.35 3.99
CA VAL A 156 -19.32 3.04 4.62
C VAL A 156 -19.66 1.93 3.62
N VAL A 157 -20.78 2.09 2.91
CA VAL A 157 -21.24 1.12 1.90
C VAL A 157 -20.23 1.01 0.76
N VAL A 158 -19.80 2.14 0.19
CA VAL A 158 -18.81 2.16 -0.89
C VAL A 158 -17.47 1.57 -0.43
N SER A 159 -17.04 1.85 0.80
CA SER A 159 -15.79 1.31 1.35
C SER A 159 -15.84 -0.21 1.51
N ILE A 160 -16.95 -0.76 2.01
CA ILE A 160 -17.14 -2.22 2.14
C ILE A 160 -17.16 -2.88 0.77
N ILE A 161 -17.88 -2.31 -0.20
CA ILE A 161 -17.94 -2.82 -1.57
C ILE A 161 -16.56 -2.78 -2.21
N ASN A 162 -15.83 -1.67 -2.08
CA ASN A 162 -14.47 -1.52 -2.62
C ASN A 162 -13.51 -2.57 -2.02
N ALA A 163 -13.54 -2.75 -0.69
CA ALA A 163 -12.73 -3.76 -0.03
C ALA A 163 -13.10 -5.19 -0.47
N PHE A 164 -14.39 -5.47 -0.67
CA PHE A 164 -14.85 -6.76 -1.17
C PHE A 164 -14.42 -7.01 -2.62
N VAL A 165 -14.54 -6.02 -3.50
CA VAL A 165 -14.07 -6.11 -4.90
C VAL A 165 -12.56 -6.34 -4.93
N ALA A 166 -11.80 -5.59 -4.12
CA ALA A 166 -10.36 -5.81 -3.99
C ALA A 166 -10.03 -7.22 -3.51
N LEU A 167 -10.76 -7.74 -2.52
CA LEU A 167 -10.62 -9.12 -2.04
C LEU A 167 -10.91 -10.14 -3.16
N VAL A 168 -11.99 -9.97 -3.92
CA VAL A 168 -12.34 -10.87 -5.04
C VAL A 168 -11.26 -10.84 -6.12
N ILE A 169 -10.75 -9.66 -6.48
CA ILE A 169 -9.67 -9.52 -7.46
C ILE A 169 -8.41 -10.22 -6.96
N LEU A 170 -7.99 -9.96 -5.71
CA LEU A 170 -6.79 -10.55 -5.13
C LEU A 170 -6.90 -12.08 -4.97
N THR A 171 -8.07 -12.60 -4.61
CA THR A 171 -8.31 -14.05 -4.49
C THR A 171 -8.43 -14.75 -5.84
N SER A 172 -8.93 -14.07 -6.87
CA SER A 172 -8.94 -14.59 -8.25
C SER A 172 -7.54 -14.70 -8.87
N GLY A 173 -6.57 -13.97 -8.31
CA GLY A 173 -5.16 -14.01 -8.69
C GLY A 173 -4.88 -13.50 -10.11
N PHE A 174 -3.64 -13.68 -10.57
CA PHE A 174 -3.21 -13.26 -11.91
C PHE A 174 -3.86 -14.04 -13.07
N LYS A 175 -4.76 -14.99 -12.80
CA LYS A 175 -5.49 -15.75 -13.82
C LYS A 175 -6.36 -14.87 -14.74
N ASN A 176 -6.73 -13.68 -14.28
CA ASN A 176 -7.50 -12.71 -15.08
C ASN A 176 -6.62 -11.74 -15.89
N TYR A 177 -5.29 -11.80 -15.70
CA TYR A 177 -4.32 -10.89 -16.32
C TYR A 177 -3.43 -11.57 -17.37
N VAL A 178 -3.69 -12.85 -17.68
CA VAL A 178 -3.01 -13.69 -18.69
C VAL A 178 -4.07 -14.33 -19.57
#